data_AF-A0A1H6S5W2-F1
#
_entry.id   AF-A0A1H6S5W2-F1
#
_cell.length_a   1.000
_cell.length_b   1.000
_cell.length_c   1.000
_cell.angle_alpha   90.00
_cell.angle_beta   90.00
_cell.angle_gamma   90.00
#
_symmetry.space_group_name_H-M   'P 1'
#
loop_
_entity.id
_entity.type
_entity.pdbx_description
1 polymer ?
#
loop_
_entity_poly.entity_id
_entity_poly.type
_entity_poly.pdbx_seq_one_letter_code
_entity_poly.pdbx_strand_id
1 'polypeptide(L)'
;MKKIKIISAFVFLLLLSVVSSCTDEDDDVVVNASVDPTPVINTVNNGTWRITLFNDSGVNETSNFTGYNFSFGAGSVLSATNGVDTYLGTWSVTSDNSNDDSPSNDLDFNIAFSTPANFAELTEDWNIVSYNSTKIQLIHVSGGGGGTDYVTFEKN
;
A
#
# COMPACT_ATOMS: atom_id res chain seq x y z
N MET A 1 16.73 24.85 78.40
CA MET A 1 16.87 26.33 78.49
C MET A 1 17.57 26.82 77.23
N LYS A 2 17.14 27.99 76.74
CA LYS A 2 17.75 28.86 75.72
C LYS A 2 17.56 28.48 74.24
N LYS A 3 16.66 29.28 73.64
CA LYS A 3 16.53 29.59 72.21
C LYS A 3 17.77 30.36 71.74
N ILE A 4 18.18 30.17 70.48
CA ILE A 4 18.83 31.22 69.68
C ILE A 4 18.24 31.18 68.26
N LYS A 5 17.54 32.27 67.92
CA LYS A 5 17.24 32.74 66.56
C LYS A 5 18.33 33.76 66.16
N ILE A 6 18.28 34.22 64.89
CA ILE A 6 18.82 35.49 64.32
C ILE A 6 19.95 35.20 63.31
N ILE A 7 20.06 35.78 62.11
CA ILE A 7 19.21 36.49 61.11
C ILE A 7 20.20 36.95 60.02
N SER A 8 19.73 37.04 58.78
CA SER A 8 20.20 37.93 57.69
C SER A 8 21.64 37.83 57.17
N ALA A 9 21.76 37.31 55.95
CA ALA A 9 22.46 38.05 54.91
C ALA A 9 21.67 37.92 53.59
N PHE A 10 20.96 38.98 53.27
CA PHE A 10 20.28 39.25 52.03
C PHE A 10 21.34 39.35 50.92
N VAL A 11 21.48 38.35 50.05
CA VAL A 11 22.19 38.51 48.77
C VAL A 11 21.24 38.16 47.64
N PHE A 12 20.76 39.24 47.07
CA PHE A 12 20.05 39.41 45.83
C PHE A 12 20.89 38.88 44.66
N LEU A 13 20.40 37.88 43.92
CA LEU A 13 20.52 37.88 42.46
C LEU A 13 19.54 36.87 41.85
N LEU A 14 18.43 37.44 41.39
CA LEU A 14 17.36 36.80 40.66
C LEU A 14 17.68 36.92 39.15
N LEU A 15 17.57 35.79 38.44
CA LEU A 15 17.42 35.63 36.99
C LEU A 15 18.59 36.10 36.10
N LEU A 16 19.44 35.14 35.71
CA LEU A 16 19.97 35.12 34.34
C LEU A 16 19.42 33.88 33.62
N SER A 17 18.67 34.19 32.57
CA SER A 17 18.12 33.35 31.51
C SER A 17 19.17 32.40 30.92
N VAL A 18 18.91 31.10 31.04
CA VAL A 18 19.37 30.13 30.04
C VAL A 18 18.56 30.41 28.76
N VAL A 19 19.16 31.17 27.84
CA VAL A 19 18.75 31.14 26.44
C VAL A 19 19.12 29.75 25.93
N SER A 20 18.14 28.84 25.93
CA SER A 20 18.22 27.61 25.17
C SER A 20 18.29 28.02 23.71
N SER A 21 19.50 28.03 23.16
CA SER A 21 19.74 27.96 21.73
C SER A 21 19.32 26.57 21.26
N CYS A 22 18.00 26.36 21.11
CA CYS A 22 17.54 25.48 20.06
C CYS A 22 17.75 26.29 18.79
N THR A 23 18.83 25.99 18.09
CA THR A 23 18.85 26.20 16.65
C THR A 23 17.63 25.46 16.14
N ASP A 24 16.67 26.20 15.58
CA ASP A 24 15.70 25.64 14.66
C ASP A 24 16.54 25.11 13.49
N GLU A 25 17.03 23.87 13.62
CA GLU A 25 17.30 23.08 12.45
C GLU A 25 15.91 22.83 11.88
N ASP A 26 15.57 23.62 10.85
CA ASP A 26 14.66 23.17 9.80
C ASP A 26 15.29 21.87 9.26
N ASP A 27 15.09 20.77 10.01
CA ASP A 27 14.97 19.48 9.39
C ASP A 27 13.78 19.66 8.45
N ASP A 28 14.10 19.88 7.18
CA ASP A 28 13.25 19.48 6.08
C ASP A 28 12.92 18.00 6.36
N VAL A 29 11.85 17.78 7.14
CA VAL A 29 11.19 16.50 7.21
C VAL A 29 10.74 16.31 5.78
N VAL A 30 11.53 15.57 5.02
CA VAL A 30 11.08 14.93 3.80
C VAL A 30 10.01 13.96 4.27
N VAL A 31 8.81 14.47 4.49
CA VAL A 31 7.60 13.66 4.46
C VAL A 31 7.55 13.18 3.02
N ASN A 32 8.06 11.98 2.78
CA ASN A 32 7.69 11.20 1.62
C ASN A 32 6.16 11.07 1.71
N ALA A 33 5.46 11.98 1.05
CA ALA A 33 4.01 12.01 1.07
C ALA A 33 3.55 10.75 0.36
N SER A 34 2.84 9.85 1.07
CA SER A 34 2.36 8.62 0.44
C SER A 34 1.41 8.98 -0.71
N VAL A 35 1.51 8.21 -1.79
CA VAL A 35 0.72 8.44 -2.99
C VAL A 35 -0.76 8.17 -2.69
N ASP A 36 -1.66 9.03 -3.16
CA ASP A 36 -3.10 8.85 -3.00
C ASP A 36 -3.59 7.62 -3.80
N PRO A 37 -4.15 6.58 -3.16
CA PRO A 37 -4.67 5.39 -3.85
C PRO A 37 -6.02 5.63 -4.53
N THR A 38 -6.72 6.73 -4.20
CA THR A 38 -8.09 7.02 -4.65
C THR A 38 -8.26 6.98 -6.18
N PRO A 39 -7.34 7.50 -7.02
CA PRO A 39 -7.46 7.41 -8.47
C PRO A 39 -7.47 5.98 -9.02
N VAL A 40 -6.65 5.09 -8.47
CA VAL A 40 -6.61 3.66 -8.86
C VAL A 40 -7.90 2.99 -8.42
N ILE A 41 -8.31 3.20 -7.17
CA ILE A 41 -9.56 2.68 -6.59
C ILE A 41 -10.77 3.08 -7.45
N ASN A 42 -10.86 4.36 -7.84
CA ASN A 42 -11.95 4.84 -8.70
C ASN A 42 -11.92 4.23 -10.10
N THR A 43 -10.72 3.95 -10.62
CA THR A 43 -10.55 3.30 -11.93
C THR A 43 -11.11 1.89 -11.90
N VAL A 44 -10.69 1.07 -10.93
CA VAL A 44 -11.07 -0.35 -10.88
C VAL A 44 -12.50 -0.59 -10.40
N ASN A 45 -13.04 0.29 -9.54
CA ASN A 45 -14.44 0.24 -9.10
C ASN A 45 -15.47 0.52 -10.22
N ASN A 46 -15.02 1.07 -11.35
CA ASN A 46 -15.92 1.42 -12.44
C ASN A 46 -15.93 0.29 -13.50
N GLY A 47 -17.00 -0.50 -13.50
CA GLY A 47 -17.23 -1.54 -14.51
C GLY A 47 -16.66 -2.90 -14.13
N THR A 48 -16.52 -3.77 -15.12
CA THR A 48 -15.93 -5.10 -14.94
C THR A 48 -14.65 -5.23 -15.77
N TRP A 49 -13.78 -6.10 -15.32
CA TRP A 49 -12.45 -6.31 -15.88
C TRP A 49 -12.27 -7.77 -16.25
N ARG A 50 -11.36 -8.07 -17.17
CA ARG A 50 -10.91 -9.43 -17.47
C ARG A 50 -9.40 -9.49 -17.38
N ILE A 51 -8.88 -10.65 -16.98
CA ILE A 51 -7.44 -10.92 -17.07
C ILE A 51 -7.10 -11.20 -18.54
N THR A 52 -6.13 -10.47 -19.06
CA THR A 52 -5.59 -10.64 -20.43
C THR A 52 -4.17 -11.19 -20.43
N LEU A 53 -3.51 -11.16 -19.27
CA LEU A 53 -2.26 -11.85 -18.99
C LEU A 53 -2.26 -12.27 -17.52
N PHE A 54 -1.97 -13.54 -17.25
CA PHE A 54 -1.40 -13.99 -16.00
C PHE A 54 -0.16 -14.83 -16.32
N ASN A 55 0.99 -14.35 -15.88
CA ASN A 55 2.27 -15.05 -15.97
C ASN A 55 2.76 -15.33 -14.56
N ASP A 56 2.85 -16.59 -14.18
CA ASP A 56 3.42 -17.04 -12.92
C ASP A 56 4.82 -17.58 -13.21
N SER A 57 5.83 -16.83 -12.80
CA SER A 57 7.23 -17.25 -12.86
C SER A 57 7.68 -17.72 -14.25
N GLY A 58 7.20 -17.05 -15.31
CA GLY A 58 7.50 -17.40 -16.70
C GLY A 58 6.52 -18.38 -17.35
N VAL A 59 5.57 -18.96 -16.60
CA VAL A 59 4.50 -19.81 -17.12
C VAL A 59 3.26 -18.97 -17.42
N ASN A 60 2.74 -19.05 -18.65
CA ASN A 60 1.52 -18.34 -19.01
C ASN A 60 0.29 -19.15 -18.61
N GLU A 61 -0.43 -18.64 -17.61
CA GLU A 61 -1.56 -19.27 -16.94
C GLU A 61 -2.88 -18.54 -17.26
N THR A 62 -2.86 -17.58 -18.19
CA THR A 62 -4.00 -16.72 -18.58
C THR A 62 -5.26 -17.54 -18.91
N SER A 63 -5.11 -18.74 -19.47
CA SER A 63 -6.25 -19.60 -19.82
C SER A 63 -7.14 -19.96 -18.63
N ASN A 64 -6.59 -19.99 -17.41
CA ASN A 64 -7.31 -20.31 -16.17
C ASN A 64 -8.43 -19.31 -15.86
N PHE A 65 -8.36 -18.10 -16.40
CA PHE A 65 -9.30 -17.01 -16.16
C PHE A 65 -10.16 -16.66 -17.37
N THR A 66 -10.10 -17.47 -18.43
CA THR A 66 -10.89 -17.24 -19.65
C THR A 66 -12.38 -17.22 -19.33
N GLY A 67 -13.06 -16.14 -19.72
CA GLY A 67 -14.50 -15.96 -19.53
C GLY A 67 -14.90 -15.39 -18.16
N TYR A 68 -13.96 -15.22 -17.22
CA TYR A 68 -14.25 -14.56 -15.94
C TYR A 68 -14.23 -13.04 -16.06
N ASN A 69 -15.26 -12.42 -15.49
CA ASN A 69 -15.36 -10.98 -15.29
C ASN A 69 -15.15 -10.66 -13.82
N PHE A 70 -14.16 -9.82 -13.55
CA PHE A 70 -13.77 -9.33 -12.24
C PHE A 70 -14.47 -8.01 -11.93
N SER A 71 -14.96 -7.88 -10.71
CA SER A 71 -15.57 -6.67 -10.16
C SER A 71 -14.90 -6.35 -8.83
N PHE A 72 -14.19 -5.22 -8.80
CA PHE A 72 -13.60 -4.64 -7.62
C PHE A 72 -14.68 -3.78 -6.97
N GLY A 73 -15.33 -4.31 -5.93
CA GLY A 73 -16.50 -3.70 -5.30
C GLY A 73 -16.22 -3.02 -3.96
N ALA A 74 -17.20 -2.27 -3.48
CA ALA A 74 -17.16 -1.62 -2.17
C ALA A 74 -16.98 -2.64 -1.02
N GLY A 75 -16.42 -2.17 0.10
CA GLY A 75 -16.13 -3.01 1.27
C GLY A 75 -15.02 -4.03 1.01
N SER A 76 -14.11 -3.75 0.08
CA SER A 76 -12.98 -4.61 -0.29
C SER A 76 -13.39 -5.98 -0.83
N VAL A 77 -14.59 -6.10 -1.42
CA VAL A 77 -15.07 -7.35 -2.01
C VAL A 77 -14.64 -7.44 -3.47
N LEU A 78 -13.89 -8.49 -3.82
CA LEU A 78 -13.57 -8.84 -5.19
C LEU A 78 -14.44 -10.01 -5.62
N SER A 79 -15.12 -9.89 -6.76
CA SER A 79 -15.92 -10.98 -7.33
C SER A 79 -15.43 -11.30 -8.73
N ALA A 80 -15.25 -12.58 -9.03
CA ALA A 80 -14.94 -13.09 -10.35
C ALA A 80 -16.02 -14.07 -10.80
N THR A 81 -16.69 -13.80 -11.91
CA THR A 81 -17.76 -14.67 -12.42
C THR A 81 -17.68 -14.90 -13.93
N ASN A 82 -17.92 -16.15 -14.35
CA ASN A 82 -18.06 -16.52 -15.76
C ASN A 82 -19.54 -16.74 -16.16
N GLY A 83 -20.48 -16.35 -15.29
CA GLY A 83 -21.93 -16.55 -15.46
C GLY A 83 -22.46 -17.90 -14.96
N VAL A 84 -21.57 -18.87 -14.69
CA VAL A 84 -21.91 -20.16 -14.07
C VAL A 84 -21.35 -20.23 -12.66
N ASP A 85 -20.05 -20.02 -12.53
CA ASP A 85 -19.33 -19.98 -11.27
C ASP A 85 -19.09 -18.54 -10.83
N THR A 86 -19.03 -18.34 -9.52
CA THR A 86 -18.65 -17.07 -8.90
C THR A 86 -17.70 -17.35 -7.74
N TYR A 87 -16.53 -16.71 -7.76
CA TYR A 87 -15.55 -16.78 -6.69
C TYR A 87 -15.40 -15.41 -6.06
N LEU A 88 -15.41 -15.40 -4.73
CA LEU A 88 -15.26 -14.20 -3.92
C LEU A 88 -13.86 -14.17 -3.33
N GLY A 89 -13.27 -12.99 -3.40
CA GLY A 89 -12.00 -12.64 -2.79
C GLY A 89 -12.08 -11.27 -2.14
N THR A 90 -10.93 -10.75 -1.76
CA THR A 90 -10.78 -9.39 -1.27
C THR A 90 -9.80 -8.61 -2.12
N TRP A 91 -9.93 -7.28 -2.08
CA TRP A 91 -8.98 -6.38 -2.72
C TRP A 91 -8.83 -5.07 -1.95
N SER A 92 -7.68 -4.42 -2.11
CA SER A 92 -7.42 -3.06 -1.63
C SER A 92 -6.27 -2.43 -2.38
N VAL A 93 -6.27 -1.10 -2.49
CA VAL A 93 -5.08 -0.35 -2.87
C VAL A 93 -4.56 0.37 -1.63
N THR A 94 -3.36 0.00 -1.20
CA THR A 94 -2.66 0.61 -0.06
C THR A 94 -1.55 1.50 -0.57
N SER A 95 -1.14 2.47 0.24
CA SER A 95 0.06 3.25 -0.02
C SER A 95 1.12 2.92 1.03
N ASP A 96 2.32 2.54 0.62
CA ASP A 96 3.46 2.38 1.51
C ASP A 96 4.53 3.45 1.19
N ASN A 97 5.15 4.03 2.21
CA ASN A 97 6.24 5.02 2.07
C ASN A 97 7.62 4.40 2.30
N SER A 98 7.68 3.07 2.26
CA SER A 98 8.86 2.25 2.16
C SER A 98 9.72 2.69 0.96
N ASN A 99 10.92 3.22 1.23
CA ASN A 99 11.92 3.54 0.20
C ASN A 99 12.58 2.28 -0.43
N ASP A 100 11.99 1.09 -0.24
CA ASP A 100 12.59 -0.21 -0.59
C ASP A 100 11.96 -0.86 -1.84
N ASP A 101 10.92 -0.25 -2.41
CA ASP A 101 10.13 -0.94 -3.43
C ASP A 101 10.64 -0.62 -4.85
N SER A 102 11.06 -1.66 -5.57
CA SER A 102 11.38 -1.57 -6.99
C SER A 102 10.71 -2.71 -7.73
N PRO A 103 9.90 -2.44 -8.78
CA PRO A 103 9.59 -1.12 -9.34
C PRO A 103 8.41 -0.44 -8.61
N SER A 104 8.64 0.56 -7.73
CA SER A 104 7.53 1.24 -7.04
C SER A 104 7.00 2.47 -7.79
N ASN A 105 5.68 2.51 -7.92
CA ASN A 105 4.96 3.60 -7.29
C ASN A 105 4.65 3.14 -5.86
N ASP A 106 4.56 4.04 -4.90
CA ASP A 106 4.28 3.77 -3.49
C ASP A 106 2.88 3.11 -3.23
N LEU A 107 2.30 2.40 -4.20
CA LEU A 107 0.96 1.81 -4.17
C LEU A 107 1.00 0.29 -4.42
N ASP A 108 0.43 -0.46 -3.48
CA ASP A 108 0.20 -1.90 -3.62
C ASP A 108 -1.25 -2.19 -3.97
N PHE A 109 -1.43 -3.01 -4.99
CA PHE A 109 -2.70 -3.57 -5.41
C PHE A 109 -2.86 -4.98 -4.82
N ASN A 110 -3.45 -5.04 -3.63
CA ASN A 110 -3.64 -6.28 -2.91
C ASN A 110 -4.82 -7.06 -3.48
N ILE A 111 -4.61 -8.33 -3.79
CA ILE A 111 -5.67 -9.28 -4.18
C ILE A 111 -5.56 -10.49 -3.26
N ALA A 112 -6.69 -11.05 -2.84
CA ALA A 112 -6.68 -12.33 -2.16
C ALA A 112 -7.89 -13.19 -2.53
N PHE A 113 -7.63 -14.43 -2.91
CA PHE A 113 -8.62 -15.49 -3.03
C PHE A 113 -8.15 -16.71 -2.23
N SER A 114 -9.08 -17.39 -1.57
CA SER A 114 -8.75 -18.62 -0.84
C SER A 114 -8.86 -19.87 -1.71
N THR A 115 -9.81 -19.87 -2.65
CA THR A 115 -10.13 -21.01 -3.53
C THR A 115 -10.84 -20.51 -4.80
N PRO A 116 -10.87 -21.31 -5.89
CA PRO A 116 -10.08 -22.53 -6.13
C PRO A 116 -8.58 -22.25 -6.30
N ALA A 117 -7.75 -23.29 -6.46
CA ALA A 117 -6.29 -23.17 -6.44
C ALA A 117 -5.74 -22.15 -7.45
N ASN A 118 -6.24 -22.17 -8.68
CA ASN A 118 -5.90 -21.19 -9.72
C ASN A 118 -6.26 -19.74 -9.35
N PHE A 119 -7.30 -19.52 -8.53
CA PHE A 119 -7.59 -18.18 -8.02
C PHE A 119 -6.71 -17.81 -6.84
N ALA A 120 -6.34 -18.78 -6.00
CA ALA A 120 -5.44 -18.55 -4.88
C ALA A 120 -4.06 -18.07 -5.35
N GLU A 121 -3.60 -18.49 -6.54
CA GLU A 121 -2.37 -18.01 -7.20
C GLU A 121 -2.40 -16.51 -7.57
N LEU A 122 -3.57 -15.85 -7.59
CA LEU A 122 -3.65 -14.39 -7.76
C LEU A 122 -3.40 -13.60 -6.45
N THR A 123 -3.24 -14.30 -5.33
CA THR A 123 -3.15 -13.70 -4.00
C THR A 123 -1.77 -13.13 -3.75
N GLU A 124 -1.59 -11.84 -3.98
CA GLU A 124 -0.34 -11.12 -3.72
C GLU A 124 -0.60 -9.63 -3.41
N ASP A 125 0.42 -8.97 -2.88
CA ASP A 125 0.56 -7.52 -2.70
C ASP A 125 1.18 -6.87 -3.96
N TRP A 126 0.46 -6.94 -5.07
CA TRP A 126 1.02 -6.59 -6.37
C TRP A 126 1.47 -5.12 -6.46
N ASN A 127 2.66 -4.87 -6.99
CA ASN A 127 3.11 -3.54 -7.37
C ASN A 127 2.42 -3.09 -8.67
N ILE A 128 1.98 -1.82 -8.74
CA ILE A 128 1.34 -1.28 -9.94
C ILE A 128 2.41 -0.79 -10.93
N VAL A 129 2.60 -1.49 -12.05
CA VAL A 129 3.54 -1.06 -13.11
C VAL A 129 2.99 0.13 -13.88
N SER A 130 1.72 0.05 -14.29
CA SER A 130 1.03 1.15 -14.98
C SER A 130 -0.48 0.94 -14.94
N TYR A 131 -1.23 2.03 -15.03
CA TYR A 131 -2.67 1.97 -15.21
C TYR A 131 -3.21 3.15 -16.01
N ASN A 132 -4.37 2.95 -16.62
CA ASN A 132 -5.22 3.99 -17.19
C ASN A 132 -6.68 3.58 -17.04
N SER A 133 -7.61 4.32 -17.64
CA SER A 133 -9.05 4.08 -17.52
C SER A 133 -9.54 2.71 -18.04
N THR A 134 -8.71 1.97 -18.77
CA THR A 134 -9.08 0.71 -19.44
C THR A 134 -8.11 -0.44 -19.21
N LYS A 135 -6.97 -0.20 -18.56
CA LYS A 135 -5.92 -1.20 -18.37
C LYS A 135 -5.17 -0.96 -17.07
N ILE A 136 -4.86 -2.03 -16.35
CA ILE A 136 -3.94 -2.03 -15.21
C ILE A 136 -2.97 -3.21 -15.35
N GLN A 137 -1.69 -2.93 -15.17
CA GLN A 137 -0.60 -3.88 -15.25
C GLN A 137 0.09 -3.93 -13.90
N LEU A 138 0.24 -5.14 -13.37
CA LEU A 138 0.72 -5.42 -12.04
C LEU A 138 1.91 -6.39 -12.11
N ILE A 139 2.81 -6.28 -11.14
CA ILE A 139 4.00 -7.13 -10.98
C ILE A 139 4.16 -7.55 -9.52
N HIS A 140 4.57 -8.79 -9.28
CA HIS A 140 5.03 -9.24 -7.96
C HIS A 140 6.41 -9.89 -8.13
N VAL A 141 7.37 -9.50 -7.28
CA VAL A 141 8.73 -10.05 -7.28
C VAL A 141 8.95 -10.76 -5.96
N SER A 142 8.98 -12.09 -6.00
CA SER A 142 9.13 -12.86 -4.77
C SER A 142 10.54 -12.73 -4.18
N GLY A 143 10.62 -12.61 -2.86
CA GLY A 143 11.89 -12.58 -2.14
C GLY A 143 12.72 -13.86 -2.26
N GLY A 144 14.01 -13.79 -1.94
CA GLY A 144 14.87 -14.98 -1.81
C GLY A 144 15.24 -15.69 -3.12
N GLY A 145 15.12 -15.01 -4.26
CA GLY A 145 15.36 -15.59 -5.58
C GLY A 145 14.16 -16.34 -6.16
N GLY A 146 12.95 -16.05 -5.66
CA GLY A 146 11.71 -16.50 -6.29
C GLY A 146 11.51 -15.84 -7.66
N GLY A 147 10.44 -16.28 -8.34
CA GLY A 147 10.10 -15.80 -9.67
C GLY A 147 9.59 -14.36 -9.69
N THR A 148 9.15 -13.94 -10.87
CA THR A 148 8.46 -12.67 -11.06
C THR A 148 7.19 -12.95 -11.81
N ASP A 149 6.11 -12.43 -11.26
CA ASP A 149 4.77 -12.67 -11.75
C ASP A 149 4.19 -11.39 -12.34
N TYR A 150 3.31 -11.55 -13.31
CA TYR A 150 2.66 -10.45 -13.99
C TYR A 150 1.18 -10.73 -14.15
N VAL A 151 0.34 -9.76 -13.79
CA VAL A 151 -1.08 -9.78 -14.15
C VAL A 151 -1.47 -8.50 -14.87
N THR A 152 -2.26 -8.66 -15.93
CA THR A 152 -2.84 -7.53 -16.67
C THR A 152 -4.35 -7.67 -16.70
N PHE A 153 -5.04 -6.68 -16.15
CA PHE A 153 -6.48 -6.54 -16.30
C PHE A 153 -6.79 -5.51 -17.39
N GLU A 154 -7.77 -5.82 -18.23
CA GLU A 154 -8.37 -4.87 -19.16
C GLU A 154 -9.87 -4.77 -18.91
N LYS A 155 -10.41 -3.57 -19.05
CA LYS A 155 -11.83 -3.29 -18.87
C LYS A 155 -12.64 -3.97 -19.99
N ASN A 156 -13.82 -4.47 -19.64
CA ASN A 156 -14.77 -5.07 -20.58
C ASN A 156 -15.54 -4.01 -21.38
#